data_AF-A0AAU7LYJ5-F1
#
_entry.id   AF-A0AAU7LYJ5-F1
#
_cell.length_a   1.000
_cell.length_b   1.000
_cell.length_c   1.000
_cell.angle_alpha   90.00
_cell.angle_beta   90.00
_cell.angle_gamma   90.00
#
_symmetry.space_group_name_H-M   'P 1'
#
loop_
_entity.id
_entity.type
_entity.pdbx_description
1 polymer ?
#
loop_
_entity_poly.entity_id
_entity_poly.type
_entity_poly.pdbx_seq_one_letter_code
_entity_poly.pdbx_strand_id
1 'polypeptide(L)' 'MAHYASTGPEIWNDTEGLATHFVCGMGTCGTLSGTGRYLKEQNAMVRVIGVDPQGSIFHDLCRRLSTSSKA' A
#
# COMPACT_ATOMS: atom_id res chain seq x y z
N MET A 1 -5.26 -12.86 1.63
CA MET A 1 -6.61 -12.40 2.02
C MET A 1 -6.69 -11.89 3.46
N ALA A 2 -5.79 -12.27 4.38
CA ALA A 2 -5.82 -11.82 5.79
C ALA A 2 -5.96 -10.29 5.96
N HIS A 3 -5.00 -9.50 5.47
CA HIS A 3 -4.98 -8.04 5.70
C HIS A 3 -6.14 -7.26 5.08
N TYR A 4 -6.76 -7.80 4.03
CA TYR A 4 -7.99 -7.22 3.48
C TYR A 4 -9.20 -7.49 4.39
N ALA A 5 -9.27 -8.69 4.97
CA ALA A 5 -10.38 -9.12 5.81
C ALA A 5 -10.27 -8.68 7.28
N SER A 6 -9.07 -8.31 7.76
CA SER A 6 -8.84 -7.88 9.14
C SER A 6 -8.18 -6.50 9.22
N THR A 7 -6.88 -6.39 8.93
CA THR A 7 -6.09 -5.17 9.16
C THR A 7 -6.67 -3.92 8.46
N GLY A 8 -7.22 -4.06 7.25
CA GLY A 8 -7.92 -2.98 6.55
C GLY A 8 -9.15 -2.46 7.31
N PRO A 9 -10.15 -3.32 7.59
CA PRO A 9 -11.31 -2.98 8.41
C PRO A 9 -10.95 -2.39 9.78
N GLU A 10 -9.98 -2.99 10.48
CA GLU A 10 -9.52 -2.52 11.79
C GLU A 10 -9.04 -1.06 11.71
N ILE A 11 -8.11 -0.75 10.80
CA ILE A 11 -7.60 0.62 10.61
C ILE A 11 -8.73 1.59 10.23
N TRP A 12 -9.64 1.20 9.34
CA TRP A 12 -10.70 2.09 8.88
C TRP A 12 -11.68 2.42 10.00
N ASN A 13 -12.08 1.41 10.77
CA ASN A 13 -13.01 1.58 11.89
C ASN A 13 -12.37 2.36 13.04
N ASP A 14 -11.14 2.03 13.41
CA ASP A 14 -10.42 2.68 14.51
C ASP A 14 -10.06 4.14 14.22
N THR A 15 -10.00 4.51 12.93
CA THR A 15 -9.80 5.90 12.50
C THR A 15 -11.10 6.62 12.17
N GLU A 16 -12.26 5.99 12.41
CA GLU A 16 -13.58 6.52 12.07
C GLU A 16 -13.69 6.98 10.60
N GLY A 17 -13.00 6.27 9.69
CA GLY A 17 -12.94 6.60 8.28
C GLY A 17 -12.11 7.83 7.91
N LEU A 18 -11.27 8.34 8.82
CA LEU A 18 -10.43 9.53 8.60
C LEU A 18 -9.03 9.22 8.07
N ALA A 19 -8.66 7.94 7.93
CA ALA A 19 -7.37 7.57 7.36
C ALA A 19 -7.19 8.14 5.94
N THR A 20 -6.12 8.92 5.73
CA THR A 20 -5.79 9.51 4.41
C THR A 20 -4.57 8.88 3.76
N HIS A 21 -3.68 8.29 4.56
CA HIS A 21 -2.43 7.69 4.12
C HIS A 21 -2.21 6.37 4.85
N PHE A 22 -1.77 5.35 4.12
CA PHE A 22 -1.31 4.08 4.66
C PHE A 22 0.12 3.83 4.19
N VAL A 23 1.05 3.69 5.13
CA VAL A 23 2.49 3.53 4.88
C VAL A 23 2.94 2.22 5.50
N CYS A 24 3.58 1.34 4.73
CA CYS A 24 4.17 0.12 5.27
C CYS A 24 5.43 -0.31 4.53
N GLY A 25 6.28 -1.09 5.22
CA GLY A 25 7.44 -1.74 4.60
C GLY A 25 7.03 -2.75 3.53
N MET A 26 7.90 -2.94 2.53
CA MET A 26 7.71 -3.89 1.44
C MET A 26 8.49 -5.19 1.67
N GLY A 27 7.88 -6.30 1.25
CA GLY A 27 8.37 -7.67 1.45
C GLY A 27 7.60 -8.61 0.52
N THR A 28 6.77 -9.51 1.07
CA THR A 28 5.76 -10.24 0.26
C THR A 28 4.65 -9.34 -0.26
N CYS A 29 4.55 -8.11 0.25
CA CYS A 29 3.56 -7.09 -0.10
C CYS A 29 2.10 -7.49 0.18
N GLY A 30 1.85 -8.56 0.96
CA GLY A 30 0.51 -8.96 1.37
C GLY A 30 -0.20 -7.92 2.25
N THR A 31 0.56 -7.25 3.13
CA THR A 31 0.04 -6.16 3.97
C THR A 31 -0.28 -4.93 3.14
N LEU A 32 0.68 -4.45 2.33
CA LEU A 32 0.49 -3.31 1.41
C LEU A 32 -0.73 -3.51 0.50
N SER A 33 -0.79 -4.65 -0.20
CA SER A 33 -1.85 -4.93 -1.17
C SER A 33 -3.19 -5.22 -0.52
N GLY A 34 -3.23 -6.02 0.55
CA GLY A 34 -4.48 -6.40 1.22
C GLY A 34 -5.13 -5.22 1.93
N THR A 35 -4.39 -4.54 2.82
CA THR A 35 -4.88 -3.37 3.53
C THR A 35 -5.14 -2.22 2.56
N GLY A 36 -4.21 -1.95 1.65
CA GLY A 36 -4.34 -0.86 0.67
C GLY A 36 -5.54 -1.03 -0.26
N ARG A 37 -5.86 -2.26 -0.67
CA ARG A 37 -7.08 -2.54 -1.45
C ARG A 37 -8.34 -2.21 -0.65
N TYR A 38 -8.46 -2.72 0.58
CA TYR A 38 -9.63 -2.45 1.41
C TYR A 38 -9.83 -0.94 1.63
N LEU A 39 -8.77 -0.22 2.02
CA LEU A 39 -8.85 1.22 2.26
C LEU A 39 -9.23 2.01 1.01
N LYS A 40 -8.74 1.61 -0.18
CA LYS A 40 -9.11 2.24 -1.45
C LYS A 40 -10.55 1.97 -1.88
N GLU A 41 -11.13 0.85 -1.48
CA GLU A 41 -12.55 0.56 -1.71
C GLU A 41 -13.45 1.42 -0.80
N GLN A 42 -12.99 1.77 0.42
CA GLN A 42 -13.71 2.71 1.29
C GLN A 42 -13.56 4.16 0.82
N ASN A 43 -12.34 4.56 0.46
CA ASN A 43 -12.05 5.88 -0.10
C ASN A 43 -10.88 5.82 -1.09
N ALA A 44 -11.18 6.01 -2.37
CA ALA A 44 -10.19 5.96 -3.45
C ALA A 44 -9.05 7.00 -3.30
N MET A 45 -9.30 8.09 -2.56
CA MET A 45 -8.34 9.16 -2.29
C MET A 45 -7.24 8.75 -1.29
N VAL A 46 -7.41 7.65 -0.55
CA VAL A 46 -6.38 7.14 0.36
C VAL A 46 -5.11 6.83 -0.42
N ARG A 47 -3.99 7.40 0.03
CA ARG A 47 -2.66 7.14 -0.54
C ARG A 47 -2.04 5.93 0.14
N VAL A 48 -1.65 4.95 -0.67
CA VAL A 48 -0.97 3.73 -0.22
C VAL A 48 0.48 3.83 -0.64
N ILE A 49 1.40 3.83 0.32
CA ILE A 49 2.83 4.10 0.12
C ILE A 49 3.63 2.90 0.63
N GLY A 50 4.35 2.25 -0.30
CA GLY A 50 5.29 1.20 0.03
C GLY A 50 6.68 1.78 0.33
N VAL A 51 7.26 1.36 1.44
CA VAL A 51 8.63 1.72 1.85
C VAL A 51 9.55 0.55 1.56
N ASP A 52 10.52 0.75 0.66
CA ASP A 52 11.51 -0.25 0.29
C ASP A 52 12.86 0.04 0.97
N PRO A 53 13.43 -0.89 1.75
CA PRO A 53 14.72 -0.68 2.39
C PRO A 53 15.88 -0.74 1.39
N GLN A 54 16.97 -0.05 1.68
CA GLN A 54 18.19 -0.12 0.87
C GLN A 54 18.68 -1.57 0.79
N GLY A 55 19.01 -2.02 -0.42
CA GLY A 55 19.45 -3.40 -0.70
C GLY A 55 18.33 -4.34 -1.18
N SER A 56 17.07 -3.91 -1.11
CA SER A 56 15.95 -4.54 -1.83
C SER A 56 15.92 -4.11 -3.30
N ILE A 57 15.13 -4.81 -4.11
CA ILE A 57 15.04 -4.60 -5.56
C ILE A 57 13.81 -3.78 -5.98
N PHE A 58 12.84 -3.54 -5.09
CA PHE A 58 11.55 -2.95 -5.50
C PHE A 58 11.70 -1.50 -5.95
N HIS A 59 12.50 -0.70 -5.25
CA HIS A 59 12.78 0.68 -5.62
C HIS A 59 13.38 0.77 -7.03
N ASP A 60 14.41 -0.02 -7.31
CA ASP A 60 15.10 0.01 -8.59
C ASP A 60 14.21 -0.50 -9.73
N LEU A 61 13.42 -1.55 -9.47
CA LEU A 61 12.41 -2.05 -10.42
C LEU A 61 11.37 -0.97 -10.75
N CYS A 62 10.78 -0.34 -9.73
CA CYS A 62 9.81 0.74 -9.92
C CYS A 62 10.41 1.90 -10.71
N ARG A 63 11.67 2.28 -10.43
CA ARG A 63 12.37 3.33 -11.17
C ARG A 63 12.48 2.96 -12.65
N ARG A 64 12.91 1.74 -12.97
CA ARG A 64 13.03 1.25 -14.37
C ARG A 64 11.69 1.23 -15.10
N LEU A 65 10.63 0.76 -14.44
CA LEU A 65 9.28 0.73 -15.03
C LEU A 65 8.75 2.14 -15.31
N SER A 66 8.99 3.09 -14.39
CA SER A 66 8.57 4.49 -14.57
C SER A 66 9.30 5.20 -15.71
N THR A 67 10.56 4.83 -15.98
CA THR A 67 11.32 5.37 -17.12
C THR A 67 10.88 4.77 -18.44
N SER A 68 10.54 3.47 -18.48
CA SER A 68 10.07 2.81 -19.71
C SER A 68 8.68 3.26 -20.14
N SER A 69 7.81 3.65 -19.20
CA SER A 69 6.46 4.15 -19.52
C SER A 69 6.44 5.59 -20.07
N LYS A 70 7.60 6.27 -20.10
CA LYS A 70 7.76 7.65 -20.63
C LYS A 70 8.44 7.69 -22.01
N ALA A 71 8.77 6.53 -22.58
CA ALA A 71 9.24 6.37 -23.96
C ALA A 71 8.08 5.90 -24.85
#